data_AF-A0A658NKV1-F1
#
_entry.id   AF-A0A658NKV1-F1
#
_cell.length_a   1.000
_cell.length_b   1.000
_cell.length_c   1.000
_cell.angle_alpha   90.00
_cell.angle_beta   90.00
_cell.angle_gamma   90.00
#
_symmetry.space_group_name_H-M   'P 1'
#
loop_
_entity.id
_entity.type
_entity.pdbx_description
1 polymer ?
#
loop_
_entity_poly.entity_id
_entity_poly.type
_entity_poly.pdbx_seq_one_letter_code
_entity_poly.pdbx_strand_id
1 'polypeptide(L)'
;ARPTLECFDLGHVYASHILLKEGLLDEPYHYGLVLNVPGSVRYEVDVLEMFVRKLPKGAHWTLMGIGGKANLDAIYGALALGGNI
;
A
#
# COMPACT_ATOMS: atom_id res chain seq x y z
N ALA A 1 -11.32 -16.61 3.17
CA ALA A 1 -10.48 -15.78 2.28
C ALA A 1 -9.86 -14.68 3.14
N ARG A 2 -8.58 -14.34 2.98
CA ARG A 2 -7.98 -13.21 3.68
C ARG A 2 -8.27 -11.92 2.91
N PRO A 3 -8.66 -10.82 3.56
CA PRO A 3 -8.92 -9.56 2.88
C PRO A 3 -7.60 -8.90 2.44
N THR A 4 -7.66 -8.16 1.33
CA THR A 4 -6.65 -7.15 0.99
C THR A 4 -7.12 -5.80 1.50
N LEU A 5 -6.24 -5.08 2.19
CA LEU A 5 -6.49 -3.75 2.70
C LEU A 5 -6.11 -2.72 1.63
N GLU A 6 -7.08 -2.33 0.81
CA GLU A 6 -6.89 -1.34 -0.27
C GLU A 6 -6.71 0.08 0.30
N CYS A 7 -5.51 0.62 0.15
CA CYS A 7 -5.08 1.89 0.70
C CYS A 7 -4.78 2.90 -0.41
N PHE A 8 -5.60 3.94 -0.47
CA PHE A 8 -5.48 5.06 -1.42
C PHE A 8 -4.83 6.29 -0.78
N ASP A 9 -4.71 6.28 0.54
CA ASP A 9 -4.13 7.34 1.36
C ASP A 9 -3.50 6.71 2.62
N LEU A 10 -2.59 7.43 3.29
CA LEU A 10 -2.09 7.04 4.60
C LEU A 10 -3.21 6.92 5.64
N GLY A 11 -4.28 7.70 5.50
CA GLY A 11 -5.47 7.55 6.34
C GLY A 11 -6.04 6.13 6.34
N HIS A 12 -6.01 5.43 5.21
CA HIS A 12 -6.49 4.04 5.12
C HIS A 12 -5.53 3.07 5.84
N VAL A 13 -4.22 3.30 5.73
CA VAL A 13 -3.22 2.52 6.48
C VAL A 13 -3.46 2.69 7.98
N TYR A 14 -3.62 3.91 8.46
CA TYR A 14 -3.88 4.14 9.89
C TYR A 14 -5.25 3.63 10.36
N ALA A 15 -6.28 3.71 9.51
CA ALA A 15 -7.57 3.12 9.82
C ALA A 15 -7.47 1.60 9.99
N SER A 16 -6.67 0.92 9.17
CA SER A 16 -6.44 -0.51 9.32
C SER A 16 -5.83 -0.86 10.68
N HIS A 17 -4.93 -0.03 11.23
CA HIS A 17 -4.32 -0.30 12.54
C HIS A 17 -5.36 -0.36 13.68
N ILE A 18 -6.49 0.33 13.54
CA ILE A 18 -7.61 0.21 14.48
C ILE A 18 -8.18 -1.21 14.42
N LEU A 19 -8.44 -1.73 13.21
CA LEU A 19 -8.95 -3.09 13.01
C LEU A 19 -7.97 -4.16 13.53
N LEU A 20 -6.66 -3.95 13.31
CA LEU A 20 -5.62 -4.83 13.85
C LEU A 20 -5.66 -4.84 15.38
N LYS A 21 -5.74 -3.66 16.00
CA LYS A 21 -5.79 -3.51 17.46
C LYS A 21 -7.04 -4.15 18.07
N GLU A 22 -8.17 -4.09 17.36
CA GLU A 22 -9.43 -4.73 17.77
C GLU A 22 -9.44 -6.24 17.54
N GLY A 23 -8.39 -6.81 16.93
CA GLY A 23 -8.31 -8.25 16.65
C GLY A 23 -9.27 -8.71 15.57
N LEU A 24 -9.69 -7.81 14.67
CA LEU A 24 -10.65 -8.10 13.60
C LEU A 24 -10.00 -8.66 12.33
N LEU A 25 -8.66 -8.73 12.29
CA LEU A 25 -7.89 -9.19 11.14
C LEU A 25 -6.80 -10.17 11.58
N ASP A 26 -6.67 -11.25 10.83
CA ASP A 26 -5.65 -12.28 11.05
C ASP A 26 -4.40 -12.04 10.20
N GLU A 27 -3.24 -12.36 10.77
CA GLU A 27 -1.97 -12.37 10.05
C GLU A 27 -1.88 -13.56 9.05
N PRO A 28 -1.07 -13.43 7.97
CA PRO A 28 -0.33 -12.24 7.56
C PRO A 28 -1.23 -11.22 6.87
N TYR A 29 -1.00 -9.93 7.14
CA TYR A 29 -1.75 -8.83 6.54
C TYR A 29 -1.29 -8.57 5.11
N HIS A 30 -2.23 -8.28 4.22
CA HIS A 30 -1.95 -7.88 2.85
C HIS A 30 -2.52 -6.50 2.55
N TYR A 31 -1.69 -5.60 2.03
CA TYR A 31 -2.06 -4.23 1.66
C TYR A 31 -1.97 -4.03 0.15
N GLY A 32 -3.04 -3.52 -0.45
CA GLY A 32 -3.01 -3.03 -1.83
C GLY A 32 -2.79 -1.53 -1.80
N LEU A 33 -1.63 -1.06 -2.25
CA LEU A 33 -1.35 0.37 -2.34
C LEU A 33 -1.79 0.86 -3.72
N VAL A 34 -2.69 1.83 -3.78
CA VAL A 34 -3.22 2.37 -5.03
C VAL A 34 -2.88 3.85 -5.12
N LEU A 35 -1.89 4.18 -5.94
CA LEU A 35 -1.36 5.54 -6.09
C LEU A 35 -1.65 6.09 -7.49
N ASN A 36 -1.59 7.42 -7.60
CA ASN A 36 -1.74 8.17 -8.85
C ASN A 36 -3.15 8.14 -9.48
N VAL A 37 -4.18 7.78 -8.71
CA VAL A 37 -5.58 8.00 -9.12
C VAL A 37 -5.81 9.52 -9.27
N PRO A 38 -6.48 10.01 -10.33
CA PRO A 38 -6.78 11.43 -10.47
C PRO A 38 -7.46 12.02 -9.22
N GLY A 39 -6.86 13.05 -8.61
CA GLY A 39 -7.36 13.68 -7.39
C GLY A 39 -6.97 12.99 -6.08
N SER A 40 -6.17 11.92 -6.13
CA SER A 40 -5.63 11.21 -4.97
C SER A 40 -4.12 11.48 -4.80
N VAL A 41 -3.50 10.76 -3.87
CA VAL A 41 -2.06 10.77 -3.63
C VAL A 41 -1.33 10.37 -4.91
N ARG A 42 -0.35 11.19 -5.34
CA ARG A 42 0.47 10.91 -6.51
C ARG A 42 1.47 9.80 -6.24
N TYR A 43 1.86 9.09 -7.30
CA TYR A 43 3.02 8.22 -7.21
C TYR A 43 4.29 9.09 -7.25
N GLU A 44 5.01 9.11 -6.14
CA GLU A 44 6.33 9.71 -5.97
C GLU A 44 7.15 8.74 -5.07
N VAL A 45 8.46 8.64 -5.25
CA VAL A 45 9.28 7.61 -4.58
C VAL A 45 9.28 7.77 -3.06
N ASP A 46 9.41 9.01 -2.59
CA ASP A 46 9.36 9.39 -1.17
C ASP A 46 7.98 9.14 -0.56
N VAL A 47 6.91 9.40 -1.33
CA VAL A 47 5.54 9.07 -0.92
C VAL A 47 5.38 7.56 -0.75
N LEU A 48 5.86 6.75 -1.69
CA LEU A 48 5.82 5.29 -1.55
C LEU A 48 6.60 4.83 -0.32
N GLU A 49 7.83 5.35 -0.11
CA GLU A 49 8.63 5.03 1.07
C GLU A 49 7.86 5.31 2.36
N MET A 50 7.15 6.44 2.41
CA MET A 50 6.33 6.80 3.55
C MET A 50 5.23 5.77 3.82
N PHE A 51 4.51 5.30 2.79
CA PHE A 51 3.50 4.25 2.95
C PHE A 51 4.11 2.96 3.51
N VAL A 52 5.17 2.46 2.87
CA VAL A 52 5.82 1.20 3.25
C VAL A 52 6.30 1.24 4.70
N ARG A 53 6.85 2.38 5.15
CA ARG A 53 7.31 2.58 6.53
C ARG A 53 6.18 2.64 7.57
N LYS A 54 4.95 2.86 7.15
CA LYS A 54 3.77 2.91 8.04
C LYS A 54 3.01 1.60 8.10
N LEU A 55 3.32 0.64 7.22
CA LEU A 55 2.71 -0.69 7.28
C LEU A 55 3.11 -1.42 8.58
N PRO A 56 2.24 -2.27 9.11
CA PRO A 56 2.59 -3.18 10.19
C PRO A 56 3.79 -4.06 9.82
N LYS A 57 4.63 -4.36 10.80
CA LYS A 57 5.80 -5.23 10.59
C LYS A 57 5.35 -6.60 10.07
N GLY A 58 6.00 -7.09 9.01
CA GLY A 58 5.68 -8.38 8.42
C GLY A 58 4.47 -8.37 7.47
N ALA A 59 3.82 -7.22 7.26
CA ALA A 59 2.77 -7.10 6.26
C ALA A 59 3.34 -7.30 4.85
N HIS A 60 2.59 -8.04 4.03
CA HIS A 60 2.80 -8.10 2.60
C HIS A 60 2.08 -6.92 1.95
N TRP A 61 2.62 -6.42 0.84
CA TRP A 61 1.96 -5.36 0.09
C TRP A 61 2.20 -5.49 -1.41
N THR A 62 1.24 -5.02 -2.19
CA THR A 62 1.33 -4.77 -3.63
C THR A 62 1.19 -3.29 -3.90
N LEU A 63 1.62 -2.84 -5.08
CA LEU A 63 1.46 -1.45 -5.49
C LEU A 63 0.98 -1.33 -6.93
N MET A 64 -0.03 -0.48 -7.12
CA MET A 64 -0.60 -0.13 -8.41
C MET A 64 -0.48 1.38 -8.63
N GLY A 65 0.22 1.76 -9.69
CA GLY A 65 0.26 3.15 -10.16
C GLY A 65 -0.74 3.36 -11.30
N ILE A 66 -1.74 4.22 -11.11
CA ILE A 66 -2.78 4.43 -12.12
C ILE A 66 -2.29 5.32 -13.26
N GLY A 67 -2.46 4.86 -14.50
CA GLY A 67 -2.05 5.55 -15.73
C GLY A 67 -0.76 5.01 -16.34
N GLY A 68 -0.41 5.47 -17.54
CA GLY A 68 0.66 4.89 -18.36
C GLY A 68 2.03 4.82 -17.66
N LYS A 69 2.73 5.95 -17.55
CA LYS A 69 4.07 5.99 -16.94
C LYS A 69 4.07 5.57 -15.46
N ALA A 70 3.04 5.97 -14.71
CA ALA A 70 2.94 5.65 -13.28
C ALA A 70 2.83 4.15 -13.01
N ASN A 71 2.20 3.36 -13.88
CA ASN A 71 2.13 1.90 -13.71
C ASN A 71 3.52 1.26 -13.73
N LEU A 72 4.35 1.63 -14.71
CA LEU A 72 5.69 1.06 -14.83
C LEU A 72 6.61 1.54 -13.71
N ASP A 73 6.56 2.83 -13.37
CA ASP A 73 7.34 3.38 -12.26
C ASP A 73 6.95 2.72 -10.92
N ALA A 74 5.65 2.50 -10.69
CA ALA A 74 5.13 1.79 -9.52
C ALA A 74 5.65 0.35 -9.42
N ILE A 75 5.64 -0.41 -10.52
CA ILE A 75 6.21 -1.77 -10.56
C ILE A 75 7.67 -1.76 -10.11
N TYR A 76 8.49 -0.85 -10.63
CA TYR A 76 9.89 -0.74 -10.23
C TYR A 76 10.06 -0.33 -8.76
N GLY A 77 9.25 0.61 -8.29
CA GLY A 77 9.25 1.03 -6.88
C GLY A 77 8.85 -0.11 -5.93
N ALA A 78 7.86 -0.91 -6.30
CA ALA A 78 7.43 -2.07 -5.54
C ALA A 78 8.57 -3.07 -5.40
N LEU A 79 9.19 -3.47 -6.51
CA LEU A 79 10.33 -4.39 -6.51
C LEU A 79 11.52 -3.85 -5.70
N ALA A 80 11.85 -2.56 -5.84
CA ALA A 80 12.97 -1.94 -5.15
C ALA A 80 12.81 -1.91 -3.62
N LEU A 81 11.57 -1.79 -3.13
CA LEU A 81 11.25 -1.74 -1.69
C LEU A 81 10.78 -3.10 -1.13
N GLY A 82 10.87 -4.18 -1.91
CA GLY A 82 10.51 -5.54 -1.47
C GLY A 82 9.00 -5.80 -1.41
N GLY A 83 8.20 -5.03 -2.14
CA GLY A 83 6.78 -5.28 -2.38
C GLY A 83 6.52 -6.28 -3.51
N ASN A 84 5.25 -6.58 -3.73
CA ASN A 84 4.76 -7.48 -4.78
C ASN A 84 4.08 -6.67 -5.90
N ILE A 85 3.82 -7.33 -7.04
CA ILE A 85 3.14 -6.77 -8.22
C ILE A 85 1.81 -7.50 -8.42
#